data_AF-A0A954CQM6-F1
#
_entry.id   AF-A0A954CQM6-F1
#
_cell.length_a   1.000
_cell.length_b   1.000
_cell.length_c   1.000
_cell.angle_alpha   90.00
_cell.angle_beta   90.00
_cell.angle_gamma   90.00
#
_symmetry.space_group_name_H-M   'P 1'
#
loop_
_entity.id
_entity.type
_entity.pdbx_description
1 polymer ?
#
loop_
_entity_poly.entity_id
_entity_poly.type
_entity_poly.pdbx_seq_one_letter_code
_entity_poly.pdbx_strand_id
1 'polypeptide(L)'
;MPLETSETNSGITLLAPVSVSEARPDRPVRGDAAIAACERVLTKSERYVDGGLPRMLNPLAYSGALAGFNFIVAAVTGILLLFWYKTSVHTAHESVAAMDAQWWGAGFVRTLHRYSSDACVLFSVIHAVKVFLARKFGGARWIAWVTGVLLLGLIWLDGWLGYWLTWDQRAQAIAAGTAKVLDVLPIFPEPIARSFLTNGDVNSLVFFAVFFAHVLLPIAIGVVIWIHLVRLKKPKFLPKRGLMIATGVVLIVLSLAIPADLAAPADMAAYPDSFLIDWFYLLPLYLTDRLSGPMFWVLSLGLGFVLFSLPWTLGRKRKRPAVVNQKNCNGCTQCFQDCPYEAITMVGIDSKDNLVSLIDPNRCVSCGICVGSCDPGAIAYPELDRPEVRDRVLDWLQESGPKAVAFLCADGAGRGVRFDTETGLSPDLPGYRVVGIPCAAWLHSSFAEMIAKRGGRTLLVACEGSEPRCRLGAEITADRVGGVREPYFRMDRLSPEEFRFLQIEGGSLALLKQEASDFLNTPDGETTGRLSPGRTLLRRILVVALLIVVLGGATVGFT
;
A
#
# COMPACT_ATOMS: atom_id res chain seq x y z
N MET A 1 -22.62 -39.38 49.81
CA MET A 1 -22.93 -38.21 48.96
C MET A 1 -21.87 -38.19 47.87
N PRO A 2 -22.24 -38.47 46.60
CA PRO A 2 -21.30 -38.99 45.62
C PRO A 2 -20.53 -37.88 44.89
N LEU A 3 -19.30 -38.25 44.50
CA LEU A 3 -18.46 -37.61 43.51
C LEU A 3 -19.15 -37.75 42.14
N GLU A 4 -19.50 -36.63 41.50
CA GLU A 4 -19.92 -36.62 40.10
C GLU A 4 -18.68 -36.77 39.20
N THR A 5 -18.59 -37.94 38.59
CA THR A 5 -17.71 -38.23 37.46
C THR A 5 -18.24 -37.50 36.24
N SER A 6 -17.60 -36.38 35.84
CA SER A 6 -17.80 -35.85 34.49
C SER A 6 -16.99 -36.72 33.52
N GLU A 7 -17.65 -37.65 32.86
CA GLU A 7 -17.13 -38.37 31.69
C GLU A 7 -16.68 -37.34 30.65
N THR A 8 -15.36 -37.25 30.47
CA THR A 8 -14.79 -36.57 29.31
C THR A 8 -15.03 -37.46 28.10
N ASN A 9 -16.10 -37.16 27.39
CA ASN A 9 -16.43 -37.75 26.11
C ASN A 9 -15.29 -37.45 25.12
N SER A 10 -14.36 -38.40 24.98
CA SER A 10 -13.27 -38.41 24.01
C SER A 10 -13.80 -38.76 22.62
N GLY A 11 -14.75 -37.96 22.14
CA GLY A 11 -15.12 -37.93 20.73
C GLY A 11 -14.08 -37.09 19.98
N ILE A 12 -13.12 -37.75 19.33
CA ILE A 12 -12.31 -37.15 18.26
C ILE A 12 -13.30 -36.67 17.19
N THR A 13 -13.71 -35.40 17.29
CA THR A 13 -14.49 -34.74 16.26
C THR A 13 -13.47 -34.38 15.19
N LEU A 14 -13.35 -35.19 14.14
CA LEU A 14 -12.60 -34.84 12.93
C LEU A 14 -13.14 -33.51 12.41
N LEU A 15 -12.49 -32.40 12.78
CA LEU A 15 -12.86 -31.07 12.32
C LEU A 15 -12.66 -31.06 10.80
N ALA A 16 -13.68 -30.59 10.06
CA ALA A 16 -13.59 -30.47 8.62
C ALA A 16 -12.34 -29.65 8.22
N PRO A 17 -11.61 -30.02 7.16
CA PRO A 17 -10.40 -29.31 6.74
C PRO A 17 -10.69 -27.81 6.52
N VAL A 18 -9.92 -26.95 7.18
CA VAL A 18 -10.04 -25.49 7.10
C VAL A 18 -8.95 -24.92 6.19
N SER A 19 -9.21 -23.79 5.53
CA SER A 19 -8.15 -23.13 4.76
C SER A 19 -7.05 -22.54 5.67
N VAL A 20 -5.83 -22.37 5.14
CA VAL A 20 -4.73 -21.68 5.85
C VAL A 20 -5.14 -20.32 6.37
N SER A 21 -5.95 -19.54 5.62
CA SER A 21 -6.48 -18.28 6.13
C SER A 21 -7.49 -18.45 7.27
N GLU A 22 -8.38 -19.44 7.18
CA GLU A 22 -9.43 -19.66 8.18
C GLU A 22 -8.89 -20.26 9.48
N ALA A 23 -7.80 -21.03 9.41
CA ALA A 23 -7.04 -21.46 10.59
C ALA A 23 -6.42 -20.28 11.36
N ARG A 24 -6.42 -19.07 10.77
CA ARG A 24 -5.94 -17.83 11.37
C ARG A 24 -6.92 -16.69 11.16
N PRO A 25 -8.19 -16.87 11.57
CA PRO A 25 -9.23 -15.93 11.22
C PRO A 25 -8.87 -14.58 11.85
N ASP A 26 -8.92 -13.54 11.03
CA ASP A 26 -8.95 -12.19 11.58
C ASP A 26 -10.23 -12.05 12.41
N ARG A 27 -10.18 -11.28 13.50
CA ARG A 27 -11.40 -11.02 14.28
C ARG A 27 -12.46 -10.39 13.35
N PRO A 28 -13.70 -10.90 13.34
CA PRO A 28 -14.73 -10.41 12.44
C PRO A 28 -14.99 -8.92 12.68
N VAL A 29 -15.19 -8.19 11.58
CA VAL A 29 -15.50 -6.75 11.57
C VAL A 29 -16.71 -6.48 10.68
N ARG A 30 -17.35 -5.32 10.86
CA ARG A 30 -18.53 -4.93 10.08
C ARG A 30 -18.23 -4.94 8.57
N GLY A 31 -19.15 -5.47 7.77
CA GLY A 31 -19.06 -5.46 6.31
C GLY A 31 -17.97 -6.35 5.69
N ASP A 32 -17.51 -7.40 6.39
CA ASP A 32 -16.45 -8.31 5.93
C ASP A 32 -16.71 -8.92 4.56
N ALA A 33 -17.92 -9.45 4.33
CA ALA A 33 -18.27 -10.10 3.07
C ALA A 33 -18.22 -9.15 1.85
N ALA A 34 -18.73 -7.91 2.00
CA ALA A 34 -18.78 -6.93 0.91
C ALA A 34 -17.36 -6.45 0.54
N ILE A 35 -16.54 -6.10 1.53
CA ILE A 35 -15.16 -5.66 1.25
C ILE A 35 -14.32 -6.82 0.72
N ALA A 36 -14.50 -8.05 1.22
CA ALA A 36 -13.83 -9.23 0.68
C ALA A 36 -14.19 -9.49 -0.80
N ALA A 37 -15.43 -9.20 -1.22
CA ALA A 37 -15.82 -9.28 -2.63
C ALA A 37 -15.05 -8.28 -3.50
N CYS A 38 -14.94 -7.02 -3.06
CA CYS A 38 -14.18 -5.99 -3.75
C CYS A 38 -12.66 -6.26 -3.74
N GLU A 39 -12.11 -6.78 -2.63
CA GLU A 39 -10.71 -7.21 -2.50
C GLU A 39 -10.38 -8.28 -3.56
N ARG A 40 -11.30 -9.23 -3.83
CA ARG A 40 -11.12 -10.25 -4.87
C ARG A 40 -11.03 -9.65 -6.27
N VAL A 41 -11.83 -8.63 -6.57
CA VAL A 41 -11.80 -7.93 -7.88
C VAL A 41 -10.46 -7.20 -8.05
N LEU A 42 -10.03 -6.45 -7.04
CA LEU A 42 -8.73 -5.76 -7.06
C LEU A 42 -7.56 -6.75 -7.18
N THR A 43 -7.59 -7.86 -6.43
CA THR A 43 -6.55 -8.88 -6.53
C THR A 43 -6.52 -9.50 -7.93
N LYS A 44 -7.68 -9.68 -8.57
CA LYS A 44 -7.77 -10.16 -9.95
C LYS A 44 -7.19 -9.17 -10.95
N SER A 45 -7.41 -7.87 -10.78
CA SER A 45 -6.83 -6.85 -11.67
C SER A 45 -5.32 -6.70 -11.47
N GLU A 46 -4.82 -6.76 -10.25
CA GLU A 46 -3.37 -6.78 -9.98
C GLU A 46 -2.70 -7.99 -10.65
N ARG A 47 -3.28 -9.18 -10.52
CA ARG A 47 -2.81 -10.40 -11.22
C ARG A 47 -2.75 -10.24 -12.72
N TYR A 48 -3.74 -9.57 -13.31
CA TYR A 48 -3.74 -9.35 -14.75
C TYR A 48 -2.55 -8.48 -15.19
N VAL A 49 -2.24 -7.43 -14.41
CA VAL A 49 -1.09 -6.54 -14.65
C VAL A 49 0.24 -7.25 -14.37
N ASP A 50 0.34 -8.02 -13.27
CA ASP A 50 1.52 -8.81 -12.90
C ASP A 50 1.83 -9.92 -13.95
N GLY A 51 0.81 -10.51 -14.55
CA GLY A 51 0.95 -11.46 -15.66
C GLY A 51 1.40 -10.82 -16.99
N GLY A 52 1.42 -9.49 -17.08
CA GLY A 52 1.83 -8.73 -18.27
C GLY A 52 3.18 -8.04 -18.15
N LEU A 53 3.47 -7.41 -17.01
CA LEU A 53 4.71 -6.67 -16.75
C LEU A 53 5.57 -7.33 -15.67
N PRO A 54 6.92 -7.24 -15.76
CA PRO A 54 7.77 -7.57 -14.62
C PRO A 54 7.35 -6.73 -13.40
N ARG A 55 7.33 -7.32 -12.20
CA ARG A 55 6.93 -6.63 -10.96
C ARG A 55 7.61 -5.28 -10.77
N MET A 56 8.88 -5.15 -11.15
CA MET A 56 9.63 -3.89 -11.06
C MET A 56 9.04 -2.74 -11.88
N LEU A 57 8.19 -3.06 -12.86
CA LEU A 57 7.51 -2.14 -13.75
C LEU A 57 5.98 -2.13 -13.55
N ASN A 58 5.45 -2.84 -12.55
CA ASN A 58 4.01 -2.82 -12.29
C ASN A 58 3.61 -1.48 -11.62
N PRO A 59 2.80 -0.62 -12.28
CA PRO A 59 2.40 0.68 -11.74
C PRO A 59 1.48 0.56 -10.52
N LEU A 60 0.56 -0.41 -10.52
CA LEU A 60 -0.32 -0.66 -9.37
C LEU A 60 0.50 -1.09 -8.18
N ALA A 61 1.59 -1.83 -8.40
CA ALA A 61 2.45 -2.30 -7.33
C ALA A 61 3.22 -1.20 -6.60
N TYR A 62 3.46 -0.09 -7.27
CA TYR A 62 4.21 1.04 -6.77
C TYR A 62 3.36 2.32 -6.73
N SER A 63 2.04 2.23 -6.62
CA SER A 63 1.14 3.38 -6.72
C SER A 63 1.48 4.52 -5.75
N GLY A 64 1.72 4.22 -4.47
CA GLY A 64 2.14 5.25 -3.50
C GLY A 64 3.51 5.86 -3.82
N ALA A 65 4.43 5.08 -4.37
CA ALA A 65 5.75 5.55 -4.78
C ALA A 65 5.69 6.39 -6.07
N LEU A 66 4.79 6.03 -7.00
CA LEU A 66 4.49 6.80 -8.20
C LEU A 66 3.82 8.12 -7.87
N ALA A 67 2.93 8.16 -6.88
CA ALA A 67 2.39 9.43 -6.38
C ALA A 67 3.52 10.33 -5.86
N GLY A 68 4.43 9.79 -5.03
CA GLY A 68 5.61 10.53 -4.55
C GLY A 68 6.54 11.02 -5.67
N PHE A 69 6.81 10.19 -6.68
CA PHE A 69 7.61 10.58 -7.84
C PHE A 69 6.95 11.72 -8.64
N ASN A 70 5.66 11.60 -8.94
CA ASN A 70 4.92 12.63 -9.69
C ASN A 70 4.78 13.93 -8.88
N PHE A 71 4.61 13.85 -7.56
CA PHE A 71 4.65 15.01 -6.69
C PHE A 71 5.98 15.77 -6.79
N ILE A 72 7.12 15.06 -6.81
CA ILE A 72 8.43 15.71 -7.00
C ILE A 72 8.53 16.37 -8.37
N VAL A 73 8.07 15.69 -9.44
CA VAL A 73 8.06 16.27 -10.79
C VAL A 73 7.22 17.54 -10.82
N ALA A 74 6.02 17.52 -10.23
CA ALA A 74 5.14 18.68 -10.12
C ALA A 74 5.80 19.81 -9.31
N ALA A 75 6.40 19.52 -8.15
CA ALA A 75 7.08 20.51 -7.33
C ALA A 75 8.27 21.17 -8.05
N VAL A 76 9.12 20.38 -8.71
CA VAL A 76 10.28 20.89 -9.45
C VAL A 76 9.83 21.73 -10.64
N THR A 77 8.87 21.25 -11.44
CA THR A 77 8.33 22.02 -12.57
C THR A 77 7.61 23.29 -12.11
N GLY A 78 6.91 23.27 -10.98
CA GLY A 78 6.25 24.44 -10.39
C GLY A 78 7.26 25.53 -9.99
N ILE A 79 8.39 25.14 -9.38
CA ILE A 79 9.49 26.07 -9.07
C ILE A 79 10.05 26.69 -10.35
N LEU A 80 10.21 25.90 -11.42
CA LEU A 80 10.68 26.42 -12.70
C LEU A 80 9.69 27.42 -13.32
N LEU A 81 8.37 27.18 -13.21
CA LEU A 81 7.36 28.10 -13.74
C LEU A 81 7.41 29.50 -13.12
N LEU A 82 7.99 29.64 -11.91
CA LEU A 82 8.20 30.94 -11.27
C LEU A 82 9.08 31.90 -12.08
N PHE A 83 9.91 31.41 -13.00
CA PHE A 83 10.70 32.27 -13.88
C PHE A 83 9.87 33.03 -14.92
N TRP A 84 8.67 32.53 -15.27
CA TRP A 84 7.82 33.11 -16.31
C TRP A 84 6.50 33.68 -15.77
N TYR A 85 6.03 33.17 -14.62
CA TYR A 85 4.71 33.49 -14.10
C TYR A 85 4.62 34.90 -13.47
N LYS A 86 3.52 35.62 -13.72
CA LYS A 86 3.23 36.92 -13.09
C LYS A 86 2.08 36.81 -12.08
N THR A 87 2.34 37.21 -10.85
CA THR A 87 1.42 37.05 -9.70
C THR A 87 0.45 38.22 -9.54
N SER A 88 -0.22 38.63 -10.62
CA SER A 88 -1.25 39.67 -10.58
C SER A 88 -2.44 39.26 -11.41
N VAL A 89 -3.65 39.52 -10.89
CA VAL A 89 -4.91 39.22 -11.56
C VAL A 89 -5.01 39.79 -12.98
N HIS A 90 -4.35 40.93 -13.23
CA HIS A 90 -4.37 41.61 -14.54
C HIS A 90 -3.41 41.00 -15.56
N THR A 91 -2.39 40.25 -15.14
CA THR A 91 -1.31 39.76 -16.03
C THR A 91 -1.08 38.26 -15.92
N ALA A 92 -1.78 37.56 -15.02
CA ALA A 92 -1.62 36.13 -14.80
C ALA A 92 -1.96 35.33 -16.07
N HIS A 93 -3.17 35.53 -16.62
CA HIS A 93 -3.61 34.86 -17.84
C HIS A 93 -2.66 35.13 -19.01
N GLU A 94 -2.29 36.40 -19.23
CA GLU A 94 -1.33 36.78 -20.28
C GLU A 94 0.04 36.12 -20.10
N SER A 95 0.55 36.04 -18.86
CA SER A 95 1.83 35.39 -18.58
C SER A 95 1.79 33.90 -18.92
N VAL A 96 0.66 33.25 -18.66
CA VAL A 96 0.41 31.84 -18.91
C VAL A 96 0.24 31.59 -20.41
N ALA A 97 -0.47 32.47 -21.13
CA ALA A 97 -0.56 32.45 -22.59
C ALA A 97 0.81 32.66 -23.28
N ALA A 98 1.66 33.52 -22.72
CA ALA A 98 3.01 33.74 -23.21
C ALA A 98 3.90 32.48 -23.05
N MET A 99 3.68 31.67 -22.01
CA MET A 99 4.35 30.39 -21.86
C MET A 99 3.97 29.41 -22.98
N ASP A 100 2.68 29.36 -23.34
CA ASP A 100 2.18 28.48 -24.40
C ASP A 100 2.75 28.85 -25.77
N ALA A 101 2.93 30.15 -26.03
CA ALA A 101 3.61 30.64 -27.23
C ALA A 101 5.08 30.17 -27.29
N GLN A 102 5.75 30.01 -26.14
CA GLN A 102 7.09 29.42 -26.03
C GLN A 102 7.03 27.91 -25.74
N TRP A 103 6.46 27.14 -26.68
CA TRP A 103 6.14 25.73 -26.47
C TRP A 103 7.34 24.85 -26.04
N TRP A 104 8.55 25.07 -26.57
CA TRP A 104 9.72 24.20 -26.31
C TRP A 104 10.38 24.44 -24.94
N GLY A 105 10.01 25.53 -24.25
CA GLY A 105 10.54 25.90 -22.94
C GLY A 105 9.42 25.94 -21.90
N ALA A 106 8.89 27.14 -21.68
CA ALA A 106 7.88 27.39 -20.65
C ALA A 106 6.59 26.59 -20.85
N GLY A 107 6.08 26.50 -22.09
CA GLY A 107 4.86 25.75 -22.41
C GLY A 107 4.99 24.25 -22.14
N PHE A 108 6.15 23.66 -22.47
CA PHE A 108 6.47 22.27 -22.14
C PHE A 108 6.53 22.05 -20.62
N VAL A 109 7.24 22.91 -19.87
CA VAL A 109 7.32 22.80 -18.41
C VAL A 109 5.94 22.94 -17.76
N ARG A 110 5.09 23.84 -18.27
CA ARG A 110 3.71 24.01 -17.82
C ARG A 110 2.89 22.75 -18.05
N THR A 111 2.98 22.19 -19.24
CA THR A 111 2.24 20.97 -19.58
C THR A 111 2.73 19.77 -18.76
N LEU A 112 4.04 19.68 -18.51
CA LEU A 112 4.62 18.65 -17.65
C LEU A 112 4.17 18.81 -16.19
N HIS A 113 4.10 20.05 -15.69
CA HIS A 113 3.55 20.36 -14.36
C HIS A 113 2.09 19.89 -14.24
N ARG A 114 1.27 20.19 -15.25
CA ARG A 114 -0.12 19.76 -15.33
C ARG A 114 -0.28 18.24 -15.26
N TYR A 115 0.38 17.51 -16.16
CA TYR A 115 0.25 16.04 -16.22
C TYR A 115 0.85 15.32 -15.01
N SER A 116 1.94 15.84 -14.44
CA SER A 116 2.51 15.26 -13.22
C SER A 116 1.59 15.48 -12.01
N SER A 117 0.90 16.62 -11.93
CA SER A 117 -0.14 16.87 -10.92
C SER A 117 -1.29 15.87 -11.03
N ASP A 118 -1.83 15.67 -12.25
CA ASP A 118 -2.91 14.70 -12.50
C ASP A 118 -2.49 13.26 -12.16
N ALA A 119 -1.29 12.86 -12.58
CA ALA A 119 -0.73 11.55 -12.25
C ALA A 119 -0.55 11.38 -10.74
N CYS A 120 -0.15 12.44 -10.02
CA CYS A 120 -0.01 12.41 -8.57
C CYS A 120 -1.35 12.10 -7.89
N VAL A 121 -2.44 12.79 -8.25
CA VAL A 121 -3.78 12.51 -7.70
C VAL A 121 -4.26 11.11 -8.08
N LEU A 122 -4.15 10.73 -9.35
CA LEU A 122 -4.55 9.40 -9.83
C LEU A 122 -3.89 8.28 -9.01
N PHE A 123 -2.57 8.31 -8.88
CA PHE A 123 -1.84 7.28 -8.14
C PHE A 123 -2.09 7.34 -6.63
N SER A 124 -2.37 8.53 -6.07
CA SER A 124 -2.80 8.69 -4.68
C SER A 124 -4.15 8.04 -4.42
N VAL A 125 -5.13 8.22 -5.30
CA VAL A 125 -6.45 7.57 -5.21
C VAL A 125 -6.32 6.05 -5.36
N ILE A 126 -5.56 5.57 -6.35
CA ILE A 126 -5.28 4.14 -6.51
C ILE A 126 -4.64 3.57 -5.24
N HIS A 127 -3.67 4.27 -4.66
CA HIS A 127 -3.04 3.88 -3.40
C HIS A 127 -4.05 3.80 -2.25
N ALA A 128 -4.88 4.82 -2.06
CA ALA A 128 -5.89 4.86 -1.01
C ALA A 128 -6.92 3.73 -1.14
N VAL A 129 -7.45 3.50 -2.36
CA VAL A 129 -8.41 2.41 -2.65
C VAL A 129 -7.79 1.05 -2.38
N LYS A 130 -6.53 0.83 -2.80
CA LYS A 130 -5.81 -0.42 -2.52
C LYS A 130 -5.67 -0.69 -1.02
N VAL A 131 -5.25 0.32 -0.26
CA VAL A 131 -5.07 0.21 1.20
C VAL A 131 -6.42 -0.01 1.89
N PHE A 132 -7.49 0.63 1.41
CA PHE A 132 -8.85 0.45 1.88
C PHE A 132 -9.37 -0.97 1.64
N LEU A 133 -9.31 -1.46 0.40
CA LEU A 133 -9.80 -2.79 0.04
C LEU A 133 -9.00 -3.90 0.75
N ALA A 134 -7.68 -3.72 0.89
CA ALA A 134 -6.84 -4.63 1.66
C ALA A 134 -7.00 -4.47 3.19
N ARG A 135 -7.82 -3.52 3.64
CA ARG A 135 -8.06 -3.16 5.05
C ARG A 135 -6.79 -2.90 5.86
N LYS A 136 -5.80 -2.29 5.20
CA LYS A 136 -4.48 -2.00 5.76
C LYS A 136 -4.43 -0.66 6.50
N PHE A 137 -5.51 -0.26 7.15
CA PHE A 137 -5.67 1.04 7.80
C PHE A 137 -5.98 0.95 9.31
N GLY A 138 -6.25 -0.24 9.84
CA GLY A 138 -6.46 -0.45 11.28
C GLY A 138 -5.18 -0.67 12.09
N GLY A 139 -5.31 -0.79 13.40
CA GLY A 139 -4.23 -1.26 14.29
C GLY A 139 -3.06 -0.29 14.41
N ALA A 140 -1.86 -0.69 13.99
CA ALA A 140 -0.67 0.18 14.01
C ALA A 140 -0.65 1.20 12.86
N ARG A 141 -1.49 0.99 11.83
CA ARG A 141 -1.48 1.74 10.56
C ARG A 141 -2.48 2.90 10.50
N TRP A 142 -3.21 3.16 11.58
CA TRP A 142 -4.22 4.22 11.61
C TRP A 142 -3.62 5.60 11.33
N ILE A 143 -2.39 5.87 11.79
CA ILE A 143 -1.70 7.14 11.51
C ILE A 143 -1.45 7.29 10.01
N ALA A 144 -0.95 6.24 9.35
CA ALA A 144 -0.75 6.26 7.91
C ALA A 144 -2.08 6.50 7.17
N TRP A 145 -3.18 5.91 7.63
CA TRP A 145 -4.48 6.18 7.03
C TRP A 145 -4.95 7.62 7.21
N VAL A 146 -4.96 8.14 8.44
CA VAL A 146 -5.40 9.51 8.75
C VAL A 146 -4.55 10.54 8.00
N THR A 147 -3.23 10.39 8.05
CA THR A 147 -2.31 11.26 7.28
C THR A 147 -2.49 11.08 5.78
N GLY A 148 -2.82 9.88 5.29
CA GLY A 148 -3.11 9.62 3.87
C GLY A 148 -4.39 10.31 3.39
N VAL A 149 -5.47 10.31 4.20
CA VAL A 149 -6.69 11.07 3.90
C VAL A 149 -6.41 12.57 3.91
N LEU A 150 -5.63 13.05 4.88
CA LEU A 150 -5.19 14.45 4.91
C LEU A 150 -4.37 14.82 3.68
N LEU A 151 -3.40 13.98 3.28
CA LEU A 151 -2.59 14.17 2.07
C LEU A 151 -3.46 14.22 0.81
N LEU A 152 -4.45 13.34 0.69
CA LEU A 152 -5.36 13.35 -0.45
C LEU A 152 -6.10 14.68 -0.55
N GLY A 153 -6.58 15.22 0.58
CA GLY A 153 -7.20 16.54 0.65
C GLY A 153 -6.25 17.68 0.34
N LEU A 154 -5.01 17.65 0.86
CA LEU A 154 -4.01 18.69 0.61
C LEU A 154 -3.53 18.71 -0.84
N ILE A 155 -3.27 17.55 -1.45
CA ILE A 155 -2.87 17.44 -2.86
C ILE A 155 -4.00 17.92 -3.77
N TRP A 156 -5.25 17.57 -3.44
CA TRP A 156 -6.41 18.06 -4.17
C TRP A 156 -6.54 19.60 -4.05
N LEU A 157 -6.43 20.14 -2.83
CA LEU A 157 -6.50 21.57 -2.58
C LEU A 157 -5.39 22.32 -3.31
N ASP A 158 -4.17 21.78 -3.32
CA ASP A 158 -3.04 22.39 -4.00
C ASP A 158 -3.27 22.51 -5.51
N GLY A 159 -3.79 21.47 -6.16
CA GLY A 159 -4.16 21.55 -7.57
C GLY A 159 -5.38 22.44 -7.84
N TRP A 160 -6.36 22.51 -6.93
CA TRP A 160 -7.46 23.49 -6.99
C TRP A 160 -6.95 24.92 -7.01
N LEU A 161 -5.99 25.25 -6.14
CA LEU A 161 -5.35 26.57 -6.13
C LEU A 161 -4.50 26.79 -7.39
N GLY A 162 -3.80 25.76 -7.88
CA GLY A 162 -3.05 25.84 -9.13
C GLY A 162 -3.92 26.18 -10.35
N TYR A 163 -5.14 25.63 -10.44
CA TYR A 163 -6.10 26.02 -11.46
C TYR A 163 -6.52 27.48 -11.36
N TRP A 164 -6.63 28.00 -10.14
CA TRP A 164 -6.98 29.39 -9.90
C TRP A 164 -5.94 30.37 -10.50
N LEU A 165 -4.67 29.96 -10.55
CA LEU A 165 -3.54 30.74 -11.06
C LEU A 165 -3.53 30.90 -12.60
N THR A 166 -4.30 30.10 -13.33
CA THR A 166 -4.40 30.29 -14.80
C THR A 166 -5.22 31.52 -15.18
N TRP A 167 -6.09 31.98 -14.27
CA TRP A 167 -6.99 33.11 -14.43
C TRP A 167 -7.82 33.10 -15.73
N ASP A 168 -8.20 31.90 -16.18
CA ASP A 168 -9.12 31.68 -17.29
C ASP A 168 -10.59 31.56 -16.81
N GLN A 169 -11.52 31.31 -17.74
CA GLN A 169 -12.94 31.11 -17.41
C GLN A 169 -13.20 30.00 -16.38
N ARG A 170 -12.35 28.96 -16.29
CA ARG A 170 -12.47 27.93 -15.25
C ARG A 170 -12.05 28.50 -13.90
N ALA A 171 -10.95 29.24 -13.86
CA ALA A 171 -10.49 29.93 -12.65
C ALA A 171 -11.53 30.92 -12.12
N GLN A 172 -12.29 31.59 -12.98
CA GLN A 172 -13.44 32.42 -12.59
C GLN A 172 -14.51 31.61 -11.85
N ALA A 173 -14.94 30.47 -12.42
CA ALA A 173 -15.93 29.60 -11.79
C ALA A 173 -15.42 29.05 -10.44
N ILE A 174 -14.13 28.68 -10.37
CA ILE A 174 -13.43 28.30 -9.12
C ILE A 174 -13.50 29.42 -8.09
N ALA A 175 -13.19 30.65 -8.48
CA ALA A 175 -13.18 31.82 -7.60
C ALA A 175 -14.57 32.05 -7.00
N ALA A 176 -15.59 32.15 -7.87
CA ALA A 176 -16.96 32.41 -7.49
C ALA A 176 -17.54 31.26 -6.66
N GLY A 177 -17.30 30.01 -7.05
CA GLY A 177 -17.71 28.81 -6.32
C GLY A 177 -17.06 28.73 -4.93
N THR A 178 -15.76 29.04 -4.82
CA THR A 178 -15.04 29.11 -3.55
C THR A 178 -15.62 30.19 -2.64
N ALA A 179 -15.87 31.39 -3.17
CA ALA A 179 -16.48 32.48 -2.42
C ALA A 179 -17.88 32.08 -1.90
N LYS A 180 -18.73 31.50 -2.77
CA LYS A 180 -20.07 31.03 -2.42
C LYS A 180 -20.08 30.05 -1.25
N VAL A 181 -19.15 29.08 -1.22
CA VAL A 181 -19.08 28.10 -0.11
C VAL A 181 -18.45 28.69 1.15
N LEU A 182 -17.48 29.60 1.03
CA LEU A 182 -16.85 30.24 2.18
C LEU A 182 -17.75 31.26 2.89
N ASP A 183 -18.61 31.96 2.15
CA ASP A 183 -19.56 32.95 2.70
C ASP A 183 -20.60 32.33 3.64
N VAL A 184 -20.76 31.01 3.62
CA VAL A 184 -21.57 30.27 4.60
C VAL A 184 -20.91 30.24 5.98
N LEU A 185 -19.59 30.30 6.02
CA LEU A 185 -18.83 30.26 7.27
C LEU A 185 -18.76 31.68 7.84
N PRO A 186 -19.10 31.89 9.13
CA PRO A 186 -19.04 33.21 9.77
C PRO A 186 -17.59 33.60 10.13
N ILE A 187 -16.67 33.46 9.19
CA ILE A 187 -15.24 33.76 9.34
C ILE A 187 -14.96 35.20 8.93
N PHE A 188 -15.62 35.68 7.87
CA PHE A 188 -15.41 37.02 7.32
C PHE A 188 -16.60 37.93 7.63
N PRO A 189 -16.35 39.20 8.00
CA PRO A 189 -17.41 40.15 8.31
C PRO A 189 -18.21 40.58 7.07
N GLU A 190 -17.59 40.55 5.89
CA GLU A 190 -18.25 40.79 4.61
C GLU A 190 -18.15 39.57 3.69
N PRO A 191 -19.18 39.31 2.85
CA PRO A 191 -19.13 38.23 1.87
C PRO A 191 -18.00 38.41 0.87
N ILE A 192 -17.15 37.39 0.74
CA ILE A 192 -16.05 37.33 -0.23
C ILE A 192 -16.58 37.40 -1.66
N ALA A 193 -17.81 36.92 -1.92
CA ALA A 193 -18.40 36.96 -3.25
C ALA A 193 -18.48 38.38 -3.84
N ARG A 194 -18.49 39.43 -3.00
CA ARG A 194 -18.45 40.83 -3.46
C ARG A 194 -17.20 41.16 -4.27
N SER A 195 -16.07 40.53 -3.96
CA SER A 195 -14.80 40.75 -4.69
C SER A 195 -14.82 40.19 -6.11
N PHE A 196 -15.86 39.45 -6.51
CA PHE A 196 -15.97 38.81 -7.82
C PHE A 196 -17.17 39.33 -8.65
N LEU A 197 -17.72 40.49 -8.31
CA LEU A 197 -18.87 41.07 -9.02
C LEU A 197 -18.48 41.73 -10.35
N THR A 198 -17.35 42.43 -10.38
CA THR A 198 -16.81 43.04 -11.60
C THR A 198 -15.31 42.78 -11.72
N ASN A 199 -14.76 42.93 -12.92
CA ASN A 199 -13.33 42.75 -13.16
C ASN A 199 -12.45 43.74 -12.35
N GLY A 200 -13.00 44.91 -12.00
CA GLY A 200 -12.30 45.91 -11.18
C GLY A 200 -12.29 45.61 -9.68
N ASP A 201 -13.24 44.79 -9.21
CA ASP A 201 -13.38 44.47 -7.77
C ASP A 201 -12.43 43.36 -7.32
N VAL A 202 -11.88 42.59 -8.25
CA VAL A 202 -10.96 41.49 -7.92
C VAL A 202 -9.60 42.03 -7.51
N ASN A 203 -9.31 41.96 -6.22
CA ASN A 203 -8.07 42.48 -5.66
C ASN A 203 -6.87 41.55 -5.96
N SER A 204 -5.77 42.12 -6.48
CA SER A 204 -4.50 41.40 -6.69
C SER A 204 -3.92 40.78 -5.40
N LEU A 205 -4.27 41.30 -4.22
CA LEU A 205 -3.88 40.71 -2.93
C LEU A 205 -4.48 39.32 -2.72
N VAL A 206 -5.77 39.13 -3.08
CA VAL A 206 -6.42 37.81 -2.99
C VAL A 206 -5.67 36.84 -3.91
N PHE A 207 -5.42 37.26 -5.15
CA PHE A 207 -4.69 36.46 -6.13
C PHE A 207 -3.26 36.11 -5.65
N PHE A 208 -2.55 37.07 -5.05
CA PHE A 208 -1.23 36.84 -4.47
C PHE A 208 -1.27 35.86 -3.29
N ALA A 209 -2.28 35.95 -2.42
CA ALA A 209 -2.45 35.02 -1.29
C ALA A 209 -2.66 33.58 -1.78
N VAL A 210 -3.39 33.41 -2.87
CA VAL A 210 -3.62 32.11 -3.53
C VAL A 210 -2.33 31.54 -4.10
N PHE A 211 -1.59 32.36 -4.84
CA PHE A 211 -0.28 32.01 -5.35
C PHE A 211 0.66 31.58 -4.21
N PHE A 212 0.71 32.38 -3.14
CA PHE A 212 1.55 32.09 -1.98
C PHE A 212 1.14 30.77 -1.30
N ALA A 213 -0.17 30.52 -1.15
CA ALA A 213 -0.68 29.27 -0.59
C ALA A 213 -0.30 28.06 -1.46
N HIS A 214 -0.45 28.15 -2.78
CA HIS A 214 -0.06 27.10 -3.73
C HIS A 214 1.44 26.80 -3.68
N VAL A 215 2.30 27.81 -3.49
CA VAL A 215 3.75 27.59 -3.37
C VAL A 215 4.13 27.01 -2.01
N LEU A 216 3.42 27.37 -0.94
CA LEU A 216 3.73 26.92 0.43
C LEU A 216 3.19 25.51 0.73
N LEU A 217 2.01 25.16 0.21
CA LEU A 217 1.35 23.88 0.47
C LEU A 217 2.21 22.64 0.14
N PRO A 218 2.98 22.58 -0.97
CA PRO A 218 3.91 21.49 -1.24
C PRO A 218 4.89 21.21 -0.09
N ILE A 219 5.34 22.23 0.63
CA ILE A 219 6.22 22.06 1.80
C ILE A 219 5.46 21.37 2.93
N ALA A 220 4.22 21.80 3.21
CA ALA A 220 3.36 21.16 4.20
C ALA A 220 3.03 19.71 3.82
N ILE A 221 2.75 19.44 2.53
CA ILE A 221 2.56 18.09 1.98
C ILE A 221 3.81 17.24 2.23
N GLY A 222 5.02 17.77 1.99
CA GLY A 222 6.28 17.08 2.28
C GLY A 222 6.43 16.69 3.76
N VAL A 223 6.08 17.57 4.69
CA VAL A 223 6.06 17.27 6.13
C VAL A 223 5.06 16.17 6.46
N VAL A 224 3.84 16.23 5.91
CA VAL A 224 2.82 15.20 6.17
C VAL A 224 3.21 13.86 5.54
N ILE A 225 3.86 13.83 4.37
CA ILE A 225 4.44 12.62 3.77
C ILE A 225 5.47 12.00 4.71
N TRP A 226 6.33 12.81 5.35
CA TRP A 226 7.27 12.30 6.34
C TRP A 226 6.54 11.61 7.51
N ILE A 227 5.50 12.24 8.08
CA ILE A 227 4.67 11.64 9.15
C ILE A 227 3.98 10.36 8.65
N HIS A 228 3.48 10.36 7.41
CA HIS A 228 2.81 9.22 6.79
C HIS A 228 3.73 7.98 6.70
N LEU A 229 5.05 8.20 6.53
CA LEU A 229 6.05 7.16 6.36
C LEU A 229 6.84 6.84 7.64
N VAL A 230 6.81 7.69 8.68
CA VAL A 230 7.70 7.61 9.86
C VAL A 230 7.65 6.30 10.63
N ARG A 231 6.54 5.56 10.58
CA ARG A 231 6.36 4.27 11.27
C ARG A 231 6.78 3.06 10.44
N LEU A 232 7.41 3.28 9.29
CA LEU A 232 7.78 2.24 8.35
C LEU A 232 9.30 2.16 8.22
N LYS A 233 9.86 0.98 8.48
CA LYS A 233 11.24 0.70 8.11
C LYS A 233 11.34 0.57 6.59
N LYS A 234 12.35 1.20 5.97
CA LYS A 234 12.61 1.16 4.52
C LYS A 234 11.33 1.43 3.69
N PRO A 235 10.68 2.60 3.81
CA PRO A 235 9.53 2.93 2.99
C PRO A 235 9.94 3.05 1.52
N LYS A 236 9.14 2.51 0.61
CA LYS A 236 9.36 2.63 -0.84
C LYS A 236 8.78 3.97 -1.31
N PHE A 237 9.44 5.07 -0.99
CA PHE A 237 8.98 6.41 -1.39
C PHE A 237 9.12 6.64 -2.90
N LEU A 238 10.19 6.13 -3.52
CA LEU A 238 10.39 6.19 -4.96
C LEU A 238 10.29 4.81 -5.61
N PRO A 239 9.74 4.72 -6.84
CA PRO A 239 9.68 3.46 -7.57
C PRO A 239 11.07 3.03 -8.04
N LYS A 240 11.17 1.81 -8.58
CA LYS A 240 12.42 1.34 -9.19
C LYS A 240 12.76 2.19 -10.43
N ARG A 241 14.06 2.32 -10.75
CA ARG A 241 14.58 3.17 -11.83
C ARG A 241 13.85 2.97 -13.17
N GLY A 242 13.62 1.72 -13.57
CA GLY A 242 12.92 1.42 -14.83
C GLY A 242 11.50 1.99 -14.89
N LEU A 243 10.76 1.96 -13.77
CA LEU A 243 9.42 2.50 -13.69
C LEU A 243 9.43 4.03 -13.65
N MET A 244 10.39 4.66 -12.96
CA MET A 244 10.56 6.13 -13.01
C MET A 244 10.85 6.62 -14.43
N ILE A 245 11.74 5.94 -15.16
CA ILE A 245 12.06 6.28 -16.55
C ILE A 245 10.83 6.10 -17.43
N ALA A 246 10.12 4.97 -17.30
CA ALA A 246 8.90 4.71 -18.08
C ALA A 246 7.83 5.77 -17.83
N THR A 247 7.53 6.11 -16.57
CA THR A 247 6.57 7.17 -16.22
C THR A 247 7.04 8.53 -16.72
N GLY A 248 8.33 8.87 -16.55
CA GLY A 248 8.89 10.13 -17.06
C GLY A 248 8.78 10.25 -18.58
N VAL A 249 9.09 9.19 -19.33
CA VAL A 249 8.93 9.16 -20.79
C VAL A 249 7.47 9.34 -21.19
N VAL A 250 6.54 8.67 -20.51
CA VAL A 250 5.10 8.84 -20.78
C VAL A 250 4.66 10.28 -20.53
N LEU A 251 5.08 10.89 -19.42
CA LEU A 251 4.77 12.30 -19.15
C LEU A 251 5.33 13.23 -20.22
N ILE A 252 6.59 13.05 -20.62
CA ILE A 252 7.22 13.87 -21.67
C ILE A 252 6.49 13.71 -23.00
N VAL A 253 6.18 12.48 -23.41
CA VAL A 253 5.46 12.20 -24.66
C VAL A 253 4.07 12.82 -24.63
N LEU A 254 3.32 12.68 -23.53
CA LEU A 254 2.02 13.32 -23.36
C LEU A 254 2.13 14.84 -23.42
N SER A 255 3.12 15.43 -22.72
CA SER A 255 3.33 16.88 -22.72
C SER A 255 3.68 17.45 -24.09
N LEU A 256 4.35 16.68 -24.95
CA LEU A 256 4.68 17.10 -26.31
C LEU A 256 3.52 16.86 -27.29
N ALA A 257 2.76 15.78 -27.10
CA ALA A 257 1.68 15.40 -28.00
C ALA A 257 0.39 16.19 -27.74
N ILE A 258 0.11 16.51 -26.48
CA ILE A 258 -1.11 17.17 -26.03
C ILE A 258 -0.72 18.29 -25.07
N PRO A 259 -0.47 19.51 -25.57
CA PRO A 259 -0.19 20.66 -24.72
C PRO A 259 -1.35 20.96 -23.77
N ALA A 260 -1.04 21.52 -22.60
CA ALA A 260 -2.07 21.90 -21.64
C ALA A 260 -2.94 23.02 -22.20
N ASP A 261 -4.26 22.86 -22.07
CA ASP A 261 -5.24 23.84 -22.55
C ASP A 261 -5.25 25.13 -21.70
N LEU A 262 -5.60 26.24 -22.33
CA LEU A 262 -5.84 27.54 -21.69
C LEU A 262 -7.13 28.12 -22.26
N ALA A 263 -8.16 28.23 -21.42
CA ALA A 263 -9.43 28.80 -21.85
C ALA A 263 -9.31 30.32 -22.03
N ALA A 264 -10.37 30.93 -22.56
CA ALA A 264 -10.48 32.38 -22.65
C ALA A 264 -10.27 33.04 -21.27
N PRO A 265 -9.77 34.29 -21.23
CA PRO A 265 -9.54 34.99 -19.97
C PRO A 265 -10.83 35.12 -19.15
N ALA A 266 -10.67 35.11 -17.83
CA ALA A 266 -11.78 35.33 -16.90
C ALA A 266 -12.44 36.70 -17.15
N ASP A 267 -13.77 36.72 -17.18
CA ASP A 267 -14.57 37.94 -17.30
C ASP A 267 -15.76 37.89 -16.34
N MET A 268 -15.67 38.61 -15.22
CA MET A 268 -16.74 38.64 -14.21
C MET A 268 -18.06 39.20 -14.75
N ALA A 269 -18.05 39.94 -15.88
CA ALA A 269 -19.25 40.45 -16.53
C ALA A 269 -19.94 39.39 -17.43
N ALA A 270 -19.24 38.32 -17.80
CA ALA A 270 -19.74 37.27 -18.68
C ALA A 270 -19.46 35.89 -18.09
N TYR A 271 -20.49 35.23 -17.58
CA TYR A 271 -20.33 33.85 -17.12
C TYR A 271 -20.25 32.90 -18.32
N PRO A 272 -19.27 31.97 -18.37
CA PRO A 272 -19.13 31.07 -19.51
C PRO A 272 -20.32 30.12 -19.66
N ASP A 273 -20.80 29.92 -20.89
CA ASP A 273 -21.92 29.02 -21.19
C ASP A 273 -21.57 27.54 -20.94
N SER A 274 -20.33 27.15 -21.24
CA SER A 274 -19.78 25.82 -20.93
C SER A 274 -18.25 25.85 -20.97
N PHE A 275 -17.61 24.99 -20.20
CA PHE A 275 -16.17 24.76 -20.23
C PHE A 275 -15.86 23.32 -19.79
N LEU A 276 -14.70 22.80 -20.17
CA LEU A 276 -14.30 21.45 -19.77
C LEU A 276 -13.99 21.38 -18.27
N ILE A 277 -14.68 20.47 -17.58
CA ILE A 277 -14.46 20.15 -16.17
C ILE A 277 -13.53 18.95 -16.07
N ASP A 278 -12.41 19.15 -15.38
CA ASP A 278 -11.49 18.08 -14.98
C ASP A 278 -12.10 17.23 -13.86
N TRP A 279 -12.04 15.92 -14.02
CA TRP A 279 -12.65 14.95 -13.10
C TRP A 279 -12.01 14.90 -11.72
N PHE A 280 -10.73 15.28 -11.59
CA PHE A 280 -9.98 15.20 -10.33
C PHE A 280 -10.14 16.47 -9.49
N TYR A 281 -9.87 17.62 -10.09
CA TYR A 281 -9.80 18.89 -9.34
C TYR A 281 -11.12 19.64 -9.35
N LEU A 282 -11.84 19.64 -10.48
CA LEU A 282 -13.02 20.49 -10.67
C LEU A 282 -14.33 19.79 -10.32
N LEU A 283 -14.30 18.54 -9.85
CA LEU A 283 -15.49 17.81 -9.41
C LEU A 283 -16.32 18.59 -8.35
N PRO A 284 -15.73 19.33 -7.39
CA PRO A 284 -16.52 20.13 -6.46
C PRO A 284 -17.28 21.28 -7.11
N LEU A 285 -16.83 21.84 -8.24
CA LEU A 285 -17.61 22.86 -8.97
C LEU A 285 -18.96 22.32 -9.42
N TYR A 286 -18.95 21.10 -9.97
CA TYR A 286 -20.18 20.41 -10.38
C TYR A 286 -21.18 20.28 -9.22
N LEU A 287 -20.67 20.10 -8.00
CA LEU A 287 -21.47 20.01 -6.77
C LEU A 287 -21.92 21.39 -6.28
N THR A 288 -21.08 22.43 -6.32
CA THR A 288 -21.44 23.78 -5.84
C THR A 288 -22.55 24.42 -6.67
N ASP A 289 -22.71 24.03 -7.93
CA ASP A 289 -23.80 24.52 -8.78
C ASP A 289 -25.14 23.86 -8.44
N ARG A 290 -25.12 22.64 -7.90
CA ARG A 290 -26.33 21.85 -7.59
C ARG A 290 -26.71 21.86 -6.11
N LEU A 291 -25.79 22.22 -5.23
CA LEU A 291 -25.98 22.19 -3.79
C LEU A 291 -25.97 23.61 -3.21
N SER A 292 -26.74 23.80 -2.14
CA SER A 292 -26.56 24.98 -1.29
C SER A 292 -25.22 24.90 -0.57
N GLY A 293 -24.62 26.05 -0.26
CA GLY A 293 -23.33 26.09 0.44
C GLY A 293 -23.32 25.32 1.79
N PRO A 294 -24.36 25.41 2.64
CA PRO A 294 -24.45 24.57 3.83
C PRO A 294 -24.48 23.07 3.53
N MET A 295 -25.23 22.65 2.51
CA MET A 295 -25.30 21.24 2.11
C MET A 295 -23.94 20.74 1.62
N PHE A 296 -23.20 21.56 0.85
CA PHE A 296 -21.84 21.26 0.43
C PHE A 296 -20.91 20.99 1.62
N TRP A 297 -20.95 21.83 2.66
CA TRP A 297 -20.16 21.63 3.87
C TRP A 297 -20.58 20.38 4.64
N VAL A 298 -21.87 20.13 4.81
CA VAL A 298 -22.37 18.92 5.49
C VAL A 298 -21.89 17.66 4.78
N LEU A 299 -21.98 17.60 3.44
CA LEU A 299 -21.51 16.44 2.68
C LEU A 299 -19.98 16.29 2.74
N SER A 300 -19.24 17.40 2.62
CA SER A 300 -17.77 17.39 2.63
C SER A 300 -17.22 16.98 4.00
N LEU A 301 -17.72 17.59 5.09
CA LEU A 301 -17.35 17.25 6.46
C LEU A 301 -17.85 15.86 6.84
N GLY A 302 -19.04 15.46 6.36
CA GLY A 302 -19.58 14.12 6.55
C GLY A 302 -18.70 13.05 5.90
N LEU A 303 -18.30 13.25 4.64
CA LEU A 303 -17.37 12.36 3.94
C LEU A 303 -16.01 12.32 4.65
N GLY A 304 -15.48 13.47 5.04
CA GLY A 304 -14.25 13.58 5.83
C GLY A 304 -14.35 12.76 7.12
N PHE A 305 -15.39 12.99 7.92
CA PHE A 305 -15.64 12.25 9.17
C PHE A 305 -15.72 10.74 8.96
N VAL A 306 -16.44 10.29 7.92
CA VAL A 306 -16.50 8.88 7.56
C VAL A 306 -15.10 8.35 7.27
N LEU A 307 -14.35 8.97 6.35
CA LEU A 307 -13.01 8.54 5.95
C LEU A 307 -12.02 8.52 7.12
N PHE A 308 -12.03 9.56 7.97
CA PHE A 308 -11.19 9.63 9.16
C PHE A 308 -11.59 8.58 10.20
N SER A 309 -12.87 8.25 10.37
CA SER A 309 -13.30 7.26 11.37
C SER A 309 -13.03 5.79 10.97
N LEU A 310 -12.72 5.51 9.71
CA LEU A 310 -12.55 4.15 9.17
C LEU A 310 -11.62 3.23 9.98
N PRO A 311 -10.44 3.67 10.48
CA PRO A 311 -9.56 2.84 11.30
C PRO A 311 -10.20 2.26 12.54
N TRP A 312 -11.21 2.94 13.10
CA TRP A 312 -11.88 2.56 14.34
C TRP A 312 -13.21 1.84 14.09
N THR A 313 -13.84 2.06 12.93
CA THR A 313 -15.16 1.48 12.59
C THR A 313 -15.04 0.22 11.73
N LEU A 314 -14.19 0.24 10.69
CA LEU A 314 -14.00 -0.86 9.73
C LEU A 314 -12.62 -1.51 9.81
N GLY A 315 -11.70 -0.94 10.60
CA GLY A 315 -10.36 -1.48 10.77
C GLY A 315 -10.37 -2.85 11.45
N ARG A 316 -9.58 -3.80 10.94
CA ARG A 316 -9.39 -5.11 11.60
C ARG A 316 -8.89 -4.88 13.03
N LYS A 317 -9.55 -5.49 14.01
CA LYS A 317 -9.12 -5.43 15.42
C LYS A 317 -7.70 -6.00 15.54
N ARG A 318 -6.86 -5.40 16.41
CA ARG A 318 -5.48 -5.86 16.62
C ARG A 318 -5.45 -7.32 17.07
N LYS A 319 -4.60 -8.12 16.42
CA LYS A 319 -4.17 -9.44 16.91
C LYS A 319 -3.28 -9.25 18.15
N ARG A 320 -3.10 -10.31 18.93
CA ARG A 320 -2.21 -10.24 20.11
C ARG A 320 -0.78 -9.95 19.64
N PRO A 321 -0.09 -8.94 20.21
CA PRO A 321 1.29 -8.65 19.84
C PRO A 321 2.20 -9.83 20.21
N ALA A 322 3.35 -9.92 19.55
CA ALA A 322 4.40 -10.84 19.99
C ALA A 322 4.92 -10.41 21.38
N VAL A 323 5.33 -11.38 22.19
CA VAL A 323 5.75 -11.18 23.58
C VAL A 323 7.18 -11.68 23.75
N VAL A 324 8.00 -10.96 24.51
CA VAL A 324 9.39 -11.33 24.79
C VAL A 324 9.51 -11.94 26.18
N ASN A 325 10.04 -13.15 26.26
CA ASN A 325 10.57 -13.71 27.48
C ASN A 325 11.97 -13.15 27.73
N GLN A 326 12.05 -12.16 28.62
CA GLN A 326 13.30 -11.45 28.93
C GLN A 326 14.39 -12.37 29.48
N LYS A 327 14.03 -13.48 30.15
CA LYS A 327 15.01 -14.44 30.70
C LYS A 327 15.77 -15.20 29.61
N ASN A 328 15.12 -15.39 28.45
CA ASN A 328 15.70 -16.12 27.33
C ASN A 328 16.34 -15.17 26.30
N CYS A 329 16.17 -13.85 26.46
CA CYS A 329 16.68 -12.86 25.53
C CYS A 329 18.17 -12.61 25.78
N ASN A 330 19.00 -12.74 24.75
CA ASN A 330 20.45 -12.53 24.84
C ASN A 330 20.90 -11.18 24.25
N GLY A 331 19.98 -10.31 23.86
CA GLY A 331 20.33 -8.96 23.37
C GLY A 331 20.93 -8.85 21.96
N CYS A 332 20.94 -9.90 21.13
CA CYS A 332 21.59 -9.91 19.80
C CYS A 332 21.07 -8.90 18.76
N THR A 333 19.96 -8.20 19.02
CA THR A 333 19.34 -7.16 18.17
C THR A 333 18.75 -7.60 16.81
N GLN A 334 18.87 -8.87 16.39
CA GLN A 334 18.38 -9.30 15.06
C GLN A 334 16.87 -9.04 14.87
N CYS A 335 16.05 -9.31 15.89
CA CYS A 335 14.61 -9.01 15.84
C CYS A 335 14.32 -7.51 15.65
N PHE A 336 15.11 -6.64 16.28
CA PHE A 336 15.04 -5.18 16.12
C PHE A 336 15.39 -4.76 14.68
N GLN A 337 16.42 -5.38 14.10
CA GLN A 337 16.82 -5.14 12.72
C GLN A 337 15.79 -5.63 11.69
N ASP A 338 15.09 -6.72 11.98
CA ASP A 338 14.13 -7.32 11.05
C ASP A 338 12.71 -6.75 11.16
N CYS A 339 12.37 -6.02 12.24
CA CYS A 339 11.03 -5.49 12.42
C CYS A 339 10.68 -4.42 11.35
N PRO A 340 9.71 -4.67 10.45
CA PRO A 340 9.37 -3.72 9.37
C PRO A 340 8.54 -2.50 9.83
N TYR A 341 8.11 -2.50 11.09
CA TYR A 341 7.24 -1.48 11.69
C TYR A 341 7.91 -0.75 12.85
N GLU A 342 9.20 -1.01 13.09
CA GLU A 342 9.97 -0.42 14.19
C GLU A 342 9.23 -0.52 15.53
N ALA A 343 8.64 -1.70 15.75
CA ALA A 343 7.86 -2.03 16.93
C ALA A 343 8.74 -2.61 18.06
N ILE A 344 10.04 -2.77 17.83
CA ILE A 344 10.97 -3.34 18.80
C ILE A 344 11.94 -2.25 19.21
N THR A 345 12.27 -2.19 20.49
CA THR A 345 13.31 -1.34 21.06
C THR A 345 14.22 -2.19 21.94
N MET A 346 15.52 -1.95 21.89
CA MET A 346 16.49 -2.60 22.78
C MET A 346 16.64 -1.71 24.03
N VAL A 347 16.47 -2.29 25.22
CA VAL A 347 16.62 -1.58 26.50
C VAL A 347 17.64 -2.28 27.38
N GLY A 348 18.48 -1.51 28.05
CA GLY A 348 19.37 -2.01 29.10
C GLY A 348 18.55 -2.38 30.33
N ILE A 349 18.80 -3.56 30.91
CA ILE A 349 18.13 -4.02 32.14
C ILE A 349 19.03 -4.01 33.37
N ASP A 350 20.33 -3.80 33.20
CA ASP A 350 21.28 -3.73 34.30
C ASP A 350 22.46 -2.79 34.00
N SER A 351 23.32 -2.62 35.00
CA SER A 351 24.52 -1.79 34.95
C SER A 351 25.64 -2.39 34.08
N LYS A 352 25.45 -3.58 33.50
CA LYS A 352 26.43 -4.27 32.66
C LYS A 352 26.09 -4.17 31.16
N ASP A 353 25.23 -3.23 30.78
CA ASP A 353 24.74 -3.02 29.40
C ASP A 353 24.06 -4.26 28.79
N ASN A 354 23.49 -5.16 29.59
CA ASN A 354 22.71 -6.27 29.05
C ASN A 354 21.42 -5.73 28.40
N LEU A 355 21.31 -5.92 27.09
CA LEU A 355 20.15 -5.47 26.31
C LEU A 355 19.09 -6.57 26.23
N VAL A 356 17.82 -6.19 26.42
CA VAL A 356 16.68 -7.03 26.05
C VAL A 356 15.77 -6.30 25.07
N SER A 357 15.09 -7.07 24.23
CA SER A 357 14.10 -6.52 23.31
C SER A 357 12.78 -6.28 24.04
N LEU A 358 12.18 -5.10 23.85
CA LEU A 358 10.79 -4.80 24.19
C LEU A 358 9.99 -4.57 22.91
N ILE A 359 8.75 -5.05 22.89
CA ILE A 359 7.83 -4.90 21.76
C ILE A 359 6.75 -3.90 22.12
N ASP A 360 6.64 -2.81 21.36
CA ASP A 360 5.55 -1.83 21.46
C ASP A 360 4.25 -2.42 20.87
N PRO A 361 3.24 -2.69 21.70
CA PRO A 361 1.94 -3.21 21.24
C PRO A 361 1.22 -2.27 20.27
N ASN A 362 1.57 -0.98 20.26
CA ASN A 362 0.97 0.02 19.39
C ASN A 362 1.53 0.04 17.97
N ARG A 363 2.72 -0.52 17.78
CA ARG A 363 3.39 -0.62 16.48
C ARG A 363 3.37 -2.05 15.93
N CYS A 364 3.25 -3.06 16.79
CA CYS A 364 3.23 -4.47 16.38
C CYS A 364 1.98 -4.79 15.54
N VAL A 365 2.20 -5.41 14.37
CA VAL A 365 1.12 -5.91 13.49
C VAL A 365 1.00 -7.43 13.51
N SER A 366 1.68 -8.11 14.42
CA SER A 366 1.57 -9.57 14.59
C SER A 366 2.01 -10.38 13.35
N CYS A 367 3.05 -9.91 12.66
CA CYS A 367 3.57 -10.55 11.44
C CYS A 367 4.45 -11.78 11.67
N GLY A 368 4.95 -11.99 12.89
CA GLY A 368 5.77 -13.14 13.25
C GLY A 368 7.23 -13.11 12.77
N ILE A 369 7.66 -12.07 12.05
CA ILE A 369 9.05 -11.98 11.53
C ILE A 369 10.08 -12.06 12.65
N CYS A 370 9.83 -11.36 13.76
CA CYS A 370 10.72 -11.37 14.93
C CYS A 370 10.87 -12.75 15.58
N VAL A 371 9.88 -13.64 15.45
CA VAL A 371 9.94 -15.03 15.96
C VAL A 371 10.95 -15.85 15.15
N GLY A 372 10.91 -15.69 13.82
CA GLY A 372 11.88 -16.33 12.93
C GLY A 372 13.26 -15.68 12.96
N SER A 373 13.37 -14.44 13.47
CA SER A 373 14.66 -13.76 13.71
C SER A 373 15.32 -14.11 15.05
N CYS A 374 14.60 -14.74 15.99
CA CYS A 374 15.05 -14.88 17.37
C CYS A 374 15.68 -16.26 17.60
N ASP A 375 17.01 -16.35 17.50
CA ASP A 375 17.73 -17.61 17.72
C ASP A 375 17.43 -18.25 19.09
N PRO A 376 17.49 -17.53 20.23
CA PRO A 376 17.20 -18.12 21.54
C PRO A 376 15.76 -18.58 21.72
N GLY A 377 14.84 -18.17 20.83
CA GLY A 377 13.41 -18.42 21.01
C GLY A 377 12.78 -17.63 22.15
N ALA A 378 13.36 -16.46 22.46
CA ALA A 378 12.83 -15.56 23.48
C ALA A 378 11.52 -14.88 23.06
N ILE A 379 11.17 -14.86 21.77
CA ILE A 379 9.97 -14.18 21.27
C ILE A 379 8.89 -15.21 20.95
N ALA A 380 7.79 -15.13 21.71
CA ALA A 380 6.60 -15.94 21.51
C ALA A 380 5.55 -15.20 20.68
N TYR A 381 4.83 -15.94 19.86
CA TYR A 381 3.66 -15.45 19.15
C TYR A 381 2.42 -16.17 19.71
N PRO A 382 1.56 -15.50 20.51
CA PRO A 382 0.52 -16.18 21.30
C PRO A 382 -0.50 -17.04 20.54
N GLU A 383 -0.62 -16.86 19.22
CA GLU A 383 -1.54 -17.64 18.37
C GLU A 383 -0.81 -18.77 17.62
N LEU A 384 0.52 -18.79 17.63
CA LEU A 384 1.35 -19.82 17.00
C LEU A 384 2.74 -19.79 17.64
N ASP A 385 2.86 -20.37 18.82
CA ASP A 385 4.14 -20.38 19.53
C ASP A 385 5.12 -21.36 18.88
N ARG A 386 6.38 -20.93 18.75
CA ARG A 386 7.39 -21.70 18.00
C ARG A 386 7.70 -23.06 18.64
N PRO A 387 7.89 -23.16 19.97
CA PRO A 387 8.09 -24.44 20.64
C PRO A 387 6.93 -25.42 20.43
N GLU A 388 5.67 -24.97 20.58
CA GLU A 388 4.49 -25.83 20.40
C GLU A 388 4.39 -26.37 18.98
N VAL A 389 4.58 -25.52 17.96
CA VAL A 389 4.59 -25.96 16.56
C VAL A 389 5.76 -26.89 16.29
N ARG A 390 6.93 -26.61 16.86
CA ARG A 390 8.10 -27.47 16.73
C ARG A 390 7.79 -28.86 17.25
N ASP A 391 7.34 -28.98 18.49
CA ASP A 391 7.10 -30.26 19.14
C ASP A 391 6.04 -31.06 18.36
N ARG A 392 4.93 -30.42 17.98
CA ARG A 392 3.91 -31.04 17.11
C ARG A 392 4.46 -31.54 15.77
N VAL A 393 5.23 -30.73 15.05
CA VAL A 393 5.82 -31.14 13.76
C VAL A 393 6.82 -32.28 13.96
N LEU A 394 7.59 -32.23 15.03
CA LEU A 394 8.58 -33.24 15.38
C LEU A 394 7.93 -34.58 15.76
N ASP A 395 6.76 -34.56 16.37
CA ASP A 395 5.94 -35.75 16.68
C ASP A 395 5.33 -36.34 15.41
N TRP A 396 4.80 -35.50 14.51
CA TRP A 396 4.31 -35.94 13.21
C TRP A 396 5.39 -36.67 12.38
N LEU A 397 6.66 -36.28 12.52
CA LEU A 397 7.79 -36.96 11.86
C LEU A 397 8.10 -38.33 12.47
N GLN A 398 7.52 -38.69 13.62
CA GLN A 398 7.61 -40.03 14.21
C GLN A 398 6.42 -40.91 13.79
N GLU A 399 5.25 -40.32 13.55
CA GLU A 399 4.04 -41.02 13.11
C GLU A 399 4.14 -41.62 11.69
N SER A 400 3.37 -42.66 11.43
CA SER A 400 3.16 -43.19 10.07
C SER A 400 2.47 -42.14 9.19
N GLY A 401 3.02 -41.87 8.00
CA GLY A 401 2.44 -40.90 7.06
C GLY A 401 3.48 -39.97 6.44
N PRO A 402 3.03 -38.83 5.87
CA PRO A 402 3.91 -37.92 5.17
C PRO A 402 4.96 -37.28 6.07
N LYS A 403 6.22 -37.31 5.62
CA LYS A 403 7.37 -36.66 6.29
C LYS A 403 7.72 -35.30 5.70
N ALA A 404 7.02 -34.85 4.66
CA ALA A 404 7.17 -33.51 4.12
C ALA A 404 6.24 -32.54 4.84
N VAL A 405 6.76 -31.38 5.21
CA VAL A 405 6.07 -30.33 5.98
C VAL A 405 6.01 -29.06 5.14
N ALA A 406 4.81 -28.55 4.87
CA ALA A 406 4.58 -27.35 4.09
C ALA A 406 4.22 -26.16 5.01
N PHE A 407 5.09 -25.17 5.07
CA PHE A 407 4.86 -23.92 5.78
C PHE A 407 4.27 -22.87 4.83
N LEU A 408 2.99 -22.55 5.03
CA LEU A 408 2.21 -21.76 4.08
C LEU A 408 1.83 -20.38 4.66
N CYS A 409 2.23 -19.31 3.99
CA CYS A 409 1.81 -17.95 4.37
C CYS A 409 0.30 -17.75 4.19
N ALA A 410 -0.38 -17.31 5.26
CA ALA A 410 -1.83 -17.10 5.29
C ALA A 410 -2.36 -16.00 4.35
N ASP A 411 -1.49 -15.10 3.91
CA ASP A 411 -1.83 -14.03 2.97
C ASP A 411 -1.26 -14.28 1.54
N GLY A 412 -0.68 -15.45 1.28
CA GLY A 412 -0.01 -15.78 0.02
C GLY A 412 -0.72 -16.85 -0.82
N ALA A 413 0.04 -17.54 -1.69
CA ALA A 413 -0.47 -18.65 -2.51
C ALA A 413 -1.09 -19.78 -1.69
N GLY A 414 -0.62 -19.96 -0.45
CA GLY A 414 -1.16 -20.94 0.50
C GLY A 414 -2.51 -20.59 1.11
N ARG A 415 -3.03 -19.35 0.94
CA ARG A 415 -4.26 -18.85 1.59
C ARG A 415 -5.44 -19.83 1.47
N GLY A 416 -5.66 -20.37 0.27
CA GLY A 416 -6.78 -21.26 -0.05
C GLY A 416 -6.51 -22.76 0.12
N VAL A 417 -5.31 -23.17 0.56
CA VAL A 417 -5.00 -24.58 0.82
C VAL A 417 -5.77 -25.02 2.05
N ARG A 418 -6.55 -26.11 1.95
CA ARG A 418 -7.25 -26.70 3.09
C ARG A 418 -6.40 -27.74 3.78
N PHE A 419 -6.49 -27.80 5.10
CA PHE A 419 -5.77 -28.78 5.92
C PHE A 419 -6.49 -29.01 7.24
N ASP A 420 -6.20 -30.15 7.86
CA ASP A 420 -6.62 -30.49 9.22
C ASP A 420 -5.63 -29.84 10.21
N THR A 421 -6.15 -29.09 11.19
CA THR A 421 -5.31 -28.31 12.12
C THR A 421 -4.58 -29.14 13.16
N GLU A 422 -5.04 -30.36 13.43
CA GLU A 422 -4.46 -31.26 14.43
C GLU A 422 -3.42 -32.18 13.81
N THR A 423 -3.76 -32.80 12.67
CA THR A 423 -2.88 -33.75 11.98
C THR A 423 -1.97 -33.07 10.95
N GLY A 424 -2.32 -31.87 10.49
CA GLY A 424 -1.64 -31.17 9.40
C GLY A 424 -1.98 -31.71 8.02
N LEU A 425 -2.73 -32.81 7.89
CA LEU A 425 -2.97 -33.43 6.59
C LEU A 425 -3.79 -32.51 5.68
N SER A 426 -3.36 -32.39 4.42
CA SER A 426 -4.01 -31.52 3.44
C SER A 426 -4.57 -32.33 2.26
N PRO A 427 -5.88 -32.25 1.96
CA PRO A 427 -6.41 -32.79 0.71
C PRO A 427 -5.92 -32.03 -0.53
N ASP A 428 -5.47 -30.79 -0.36
CA ASP A 428 -4.98 -29.95 -1.45
C ASP A 428 -3.49 -30.17 -1.75
N LEU A 429 -2.70 -30.62 -0.76
CA LEU A 429 -1.28 -30.97 -0.89
C LEU A 429 -1.06 -32.41 -0.39
N PRO A 430 -1.43 -33.44 -1.18
CA PRO A 430 -1.19 -34.83 -0.81
C PRO A 430 0.31 -35.08 -0.61
N GLY A 431 0.67 -35.83 0.43
CA GLY A 431 2.07 -36.07 0.78
C GLY A 431 2.71 -34.98 1.63
N TYR A 432 1.94 -33.98 2.10
CA TYR A 432 2.42 -32.97 3.04
C TYR A 432 1.60 -32.92 4.32
N ARG A 433 2.26 -32.49 5.41
CA ARG A 433 1.62 -31.90 6.58
C ARG A 433 1.78 -30.38 6.54
N VAL A 434 0.68 -29.66 6.57
CA VAL A 434 0.61 -28.21 6.41
C VAL A 434 0.65 -27.51 7.76
N VAL A 435 1.45 -26.45 7.84
CA VAL A 435 1.45 -25.48 8.93
C VAL A 435 1.17 -24.11 8.35
N GLY A 436 0.00 -23.56 8.65
CA GLY A 436 -0.32 -22.18 8.32
C GLY A 436 0.47 -21.19 9.17
N ILE A 437 1.23 -20.30 8.56
CA ILE A 437 2.09 -19.29 9.21
C ILE A 437 1.68 -17.86 8.84
N PRO A 438 1.93 -16.85 9.69
CA PRO A 438 1.52 -15.47 9.39
C PRO A 438 2.35 -14.89 8.25
N CYS A 439 3.62 -15.27 8.17
CA CYS A 439 4.53 -14.91 7.11
C CYS A 439 5.62 -15.95 7.00
N ALA A 440 6.19 -16.17 5.80
CA ALA A 440 7.31 -17.08 5.59
C ALA A 440 8.49 -16.82 6.54
N ALA A 441 8.77 -15.55 6.85
CA ALA A 441 9.83 -15.15 7.77
C ALA A 441 9.58 -15.50 9.25
N TRP A 442 8.44 -16.10 9.58
CA TRP A 442 8.21 -16.73 10.88
C TRP A 442 9.04 -18.00 11.06
N LEU A 443 9.34 -18.73 9.97
CA LEU A 443 10.16 -19.94 10.03
C LEU A 443 11.61 -19.57 10.34
N HIS A 444 12.12 -20.09 11.45
CA HIS A 444 13.53 -19.99 11.82
C HIS A 444 14.34 -21.07 11.08
N SER A 445 15.56 -20.75 10.65
CA SER A 445 16.38 -21.67 9.85
C SER A 445 16.68 -22.99 10.55
N SER A 446 17.00 -22.95 11.85
CA SER A 446 17.23 -24.17 12.65
C SER A 446 16.03 -25.12 12.69
N PHE A 447 14.81 -24.64 12.45
CA PHE A 447 13.64 -25.49 12.45
C PHE A 447 13.59 -26.36 11.18
N ALA A 448 13.94 -25.80 10.01
CA ALA A 448 14.12 -26.60 8.80
C ALA A 448 15.26 -27.62 8.97
N GLU A 449 16.39 -27.23 9.57
CA GLU A 449 17.48 -28.17 9.88
C GLU A 449 17.05 -29.32 10.81
N MET A 450 16.21 -29.04 11.82
CA MET A 450 15.68 -30.08 12.72
C MET A 450 14.76 -31.06 12.01
N ILE A 451 13.96 -30.59 11.04
CA ILE A 451 13.09 -31.43 10.22
C ILE A 451 13.94 -32.35 9.32
N ALA A 452 14.92 -31.78 8.63
CA ALA A 452 15.85 -32.52 7.76
C ALA A 452 16.59 -33.63 8.54
N LYS A 453 17.13 -33.32 9.72
CA LYS A 453 17.81 -34.30 10.60
C LYS A 453 16.95 -35.49 11.02
N ARG A 454 15.62 -35.39 10.93
CA ARG A 454 14.68 -36.48 11.21
C ARG A 454 14.15 -37.16 9.93
N GLY A 455 14.81 -36.93 8.80
CA GLY A 455 14.41 -37.48 7.50
C GLY A 455 13.16 -36.81 6.89
N GLY A 456 12.80 -35.62 7.39
CA GLY A 456 11.68 -34.84 6.86
C GLY A 456 12.11 -33.87 5.75
N ARG A 457 11.14 -33.39 4.98
CA ARG A 457 11.32 -32.36 3.95
C ARG A 457 10.56 -31.10 4.34
N THR A 458 11.05 -29.93 3.95
CA THR A 458 10.44 -28.63 4.26
C THR A 458 10.14 -27.86 2.97
N LEU A 459 8.86 -27.57 2.74
CA LEU A 459 8.41 -26.66 1.69
C LEU A 459 7.97 -25.34 2.32
N LEU A 460 8.70 -24.26 2.06
CA LEU A 460 8.38 -22.93 2.57
C LEU A 460 7.80 -22.05 1.46
N VAL A 461 6.55 -21.60 1.62
CA VAL A 461 5.85 -20.81 0.61
C VAL A 461 5.62 -19.38 1.12
N ALA A 462 6.23 -18.42 0.43
CA ALA A 462 6.02 -17.00 0.65
C ALA A 462 5.02 -16.39 -0.34
N CYS A 463 4.37 -15.31 0.10
CA CYS A 463 3.59 -14.48 -0.80
C CYS A 463 4.51 -13.73 -1.78
N GLU A 464 4.21 -13.85 -3.07
CA GLU A 464 4.67 -12.92 -4.09
C GLU A 464 3.53 -11.96 -4.41
N GLY A 465 3.70 -10.69 -4.03
CA GLY A 465 2.68 -9.67 -4.25
C GLY A 465 3.28 -8.28 -4.14
N SER A 466 2.65 -7.31 -4.79
CA SER A 466 3.10 -5.92 -4.80
C SER A 466 3.22 -5.31 -3.40
N GLU A 467 2.18 -5.55 -2.61
CA GLU A 467 1.94 -5.01 -1.28
C GLU A 467 1.68 -6.18 -0.31
N PRO A 468 2.72 -6.93 0.12
CA PRO A 468 2.52 -8.05 1.03
C PRO A 468 2.07 -7.55 2.41
N ARG A 469 1.20 -8.31 3.10
CA ARG A 469 0.66 -7.90 4.41
C ARG A 469 1.77 -7.67 5.45
N CYS A 470 2.82 -8.48 5.39
CA CYS A 470 3.96 -8.43 6.31
C CYS A 470 5.14 -7.58 5.79
N ARG A 471 4.94 -6.79 4.72
CA ARG A 471 5.92 -5.89 4.05
C ARG A 471 7.22 -6.57 3.59
N LEU A 472 8.12 -6.88 4.52
CA LEU A 472 9.47 -7.37 4.23
C LEU A 472 9.62 -8.88 4.40
N GLY A 473 8.62 -9.60 4.92
CA GLY A 473 8.84 -11.00 5.31
C GLY A 473 9.27 -11.95 4.18
N ALA A 474 8.75 -11.83 2.96
CA ALA A 474 9.21 -12.63 1.83
C ALA A 474 10.65 -12.28 1.40
N GLU A 475 11.02 -11.00 1.46
CA GLU A 475 12.37 -10.49 1.16
C GLU A 475 13.38 -10.94 2.21
N ILE A 476 13.05 -10.78 3.49
CA ILE A 476 13.86 -11.27 4.62
C ILE A 476 14.08 -12.78 4.54
N THR A 477 13.04 -13.54 4.18
CA THR A 477 13.18 -15.00 4.01
C THR A 477 14.13 -15.32 2.86
N ALA A 478 14.00 -14.63 1.72
CA ALA A 478 14.91 -14.80 0.59
C ALA A 478 16.36 -14.46 0.95
N ASP A 479 16.59 -13.36 1.68
CA ASP A 479 17.92 -12.97 2.14
C ASP A 479 18.52 -14.04 3.08
N ARG A 480 17.70 -14.64 3.97
CA ARG A 480 18.14 -15.71 4.87
C ARG A 480 18.49 -17.00 4.14
N VAL A 481 17.67 -17.36 3.16
CA VAL A 481 17.87 -18.53 2.30
C VAL A 481 19.11 -18.34 1.41
N GLY A 482 19.34 -17.12 0.92
CA GLY A 482 20.50 -16.77 0.10
C GLY A 482 21.80 -16.50 0.88
N GLY A 483 21.82 -16.68 2.21
CA GLY A 483 23.04 -16.46 3.00
C GLY A 483 23.43 -14.99 3.20
N VAL A 484 22.52 -14.04 2.94
CA VAL A 484 22.77 -12.59 3.01
C VAL A 484 22.34 -12.00 4.37
N ARG A 485 21.42 -12.66 5.08
CA ARG A 485 20.84 -12.17 6.34
C ARG A 485 20.68 -13.29 7.39
N GLU A 486 20.98 -12.99 8.65
CA GLU A 486 20.73 -13.89 9.77
C GLU A 486 19.24 -13.99 10.18
N PRO A 487 18.82 -15.12 10.77
CA PRO A 487 19.53 -16.38 10.82
C PRO A 487 19.56 -17.07 9.45
N TYR A 488 20.75 -17.47 9.01
CA TYR A 488 20.96 -18.08 7.70
C TYR A 488 20.33 -19.48 7.65
N PHE A 489 19.74 -19.83 6.50
CA PHE A 489 19.54 -21.24 6.17
C PHE A 489 20.89 -21.80 5.71
N ARG A 490 21.44 -22.70 6.52
CA ARG A 490 22.70 -23.37 6.22
C ARG A 490 22.51 -24.37 5.11
N MET A 491 22.68 -23.92 3.87
CA MET A 491 22.58 -24.76 2.67
C MET A 491 23.69 -25.80 2.58
N ASP A 492 24.75 -25.67 3.39
CA ASP A 492 25.73 -26.74 3.64
C ASP A 492 25.14 -27.91 4.44
N ARG A 493 24.01 -27.71 5.13
CA ARG A 493 23.31 -28.71 5.96
C ARG A 493 21.91 -29.06 5.49
N LEU A 494 21.41 -28.37 4.47
CA LEU A 494 20.09 -28.57 3.89
C LEU A 494 20.27 -28.85 2.41
N SER A 495 20.09 -30.11 2.03
CA SER A 495 20.14 -30.49 0.61
C SER A 495 18.91 -29.94 -0.16
N PRO A 496 19.00 -29.81 -1.49
CA PRO A 496 17.86 -29.47 -2.34
C PRO A 496 16.65 -30.39 -2.20
N GLU A 497 16.86 -31.62 -1.74
CA GLU A 497 15.79 -32.59 -1.49
C GLU A 497 15.04 -32.35 -0.17
N GLU A 498 15.70 -31.70 0.80
CA GLU A 498 15.20 -31.51 2.16
C GLU A 498 14.54 -30.14 2.36
N PHE A 499 14.93 -29.13 1.58
CA PHE A 499 14.40 -27.78 1.73
C PHE A 499 14.16 -27.10 0.38
N ARG A 500 12.94 -26.57 0.22
CA ARG A 500 12.57 -25.73 -0.93
C ARG A 500 11.84 -24.48 -0.49
N PHE A 501 12.31 -23.33 -0.99
CA PHE A 501 11.67 -22.03 -0.80
C PHE A 501 11.04 -21.53 -2.10
N LEU A 502 9.72 -21.31 -2.07
CA LEU A 502 8.96 -20.82 -3.22
C LEU A 502 8.34 -19.45 -2.93
N GLN A 503 8.57 -18.51 -3.83
CA GLN A 503 7.78 -17.28 -3.93
C GLN A 503 6.75 -17.49 -5.03
N ILE A 504 5.48 -17.52 -4.62
CA ILE A 504 4.35 -17.78 -5.53
C ILE A 504 3.33 -16.66 -5.39
N GLU A 505 2.83 -16.21 -6.52
CA GLU A 505 1.77 -15.23 -6.60
C GLU A 505 0.49 -15.70 -5.90
N GLY A 506 -0.14 -14.82 -5.12
CA GLY A 506 -1.34 -15.17 -4.36
C GLY A 506 -2.49 -15.62 -5.27
N GLY A 507 -3.02 -16.83 -5.04
CA GLY A 507 -4.14 -17.41 -5.81
C GLY A 507 -3.76 -18.41 -6.90
N SER A 508 -2.47 -18.61 -7.16
CA SER A 508 -1.97 -19.65 -8.07
C SER A 508 -1.93 -21.01 -7.38
N LEU A 509 -3.07 -21.47 -6.85
CA LEU A 509 -3.16 -22.76 -6.14
C LEU A 509 -2.72 -23.93 -7.04
N ALA A 510 -3.06 -23.88 -8.34
CA ALA A 510 -2.62 -24.89 -9.30
C ALA A 510 -1.10 -24.96 -9.43
N LEU A 511 -0.43 -23.81 -9.52
CA LEU A 511 1.03 -23.72 -9.58
C LEU A 511 1.66 -24.21 -8.28
N LEU A 512 1.11 -23.84 -7.12
CA LEU A 512 1.57 -24.37 -5.83
C LEU A 512 1.44 -25.90 -5.77
N LYS A 513 0.32 -26.47 -6.24
CA LYS A 513 0.10 -27.92 -6.25
C LYS A 513 1.09 -28.64 -7.17
N GLN A 514 1.34 -28.08 -8.35
CA GLN A 514 2.32 -28.60 -9.30
C GLN A 514 3.71 -28.65 -8.67
N GLU A 515 4.20 -27.51 -8.19
CA GLU A 515 5.55 -27.41 -7.61
C GLU A 515 5.73 -28.23 -6.32
N ALA A 516 4.68 -28.33 -5.51
CA ALA A 516 4.71 -29.19 -4.33
C ALA A 516 4.80 -30.67 -4.73
N SER A 517 4.12 -31.08 -5.80
CA SER A 517 4.23 -32.44 -6.32
C SER A 517 5.61 -32.69 -6.93
N ASP A 518 6.14 -31.73 -7.67
CA ASP A 518 7.47 -31.80 -8.29
C ASP A 518 8.57 -31.91 -7.22
N PHE A 519 8.43 -31.20 -6.10
CA PHE A 519 9.37 -31.30 -4.98
C PHE A 519 9.37 -32.68 -4.30
N LEU A 520 8.23 -33.40 -4.29
CA LEU A 520 8.19 -34.76 -3.76
C LEU A 520 8.82 -35.77 -4.72
N ASN A 521 8.55 -35.61 -6.02
CA ASN A 521 8.84 -36.60 -7.06
C ASN A 521 10.22 -36.42 -7.72
N THR A 522 10.72 -35.18 -7.82
CA THR A 522 11.96 -34.79 -8.50
C THR A 522 12.76 -33.82 -7.63
N PRO A 523 13.52 -34.32 -6.65
CA PRO A 523 14.17 -33.48 -5.66
C PRO A 523 15.40 -32.71 -6.18
N ASP A 524 15.92 -33.06 -7.37
CA ASP A 524 17.11 -32.44 -8.02
C ASP A 524 16.91 -30.99 -8.54
N GLY A 525 15.80 -30.34 -8.19
CA GLY A 525 15.49 -28.96 -8.63
C GLY A 525 16.16 -27.87 -7.79
N GLU A 526 16.15 -26.62 -8.28
CA GLU A 526 16.66 -25.47 -7.52
C GLU A 526 15.99 -25.36 -6.14
N THR A 527 16.79 -25.09 -5.09
CA THR A 527 16.33 -24.86 -3.70
C THR A 527 15.45 -23.62 -3.57
N THR A 528 15.55 -22.69 -4.52
CA THR A 528 14.79 -21.45 -4.56
C THR A 528 14.11 -21.27 -5.91
N GLY A 529 12.79 -21.05 -5.89
CA GLY A 529 12.03 -20.74 -7.10
C GLY A 529 11.22 -19.46 -6.92
N ARG A 530 11.32 -18.54 -7.89
CA ARG A 530 10.34 -17.46 -8.06
C ARG A 530 9.55 -17.74 -9.32
N LEU A 531 8.25 -17.97 -9.16
CA LEU A 531 7.41 -18.45 -10.25
C LEU A 531 6.31 -17.44 -10.55
N SER A 532 6.44 -16.80 -11.72
CA SER A 532 5.41 -15.92 -12.28
C SER A 532 4.74 -16.60 -13.48
N PRO A 533 3.42 -16.42 -13.70
CA PRO A 533 2.77 -16.88 -14.93
C PRO A 533 3.50 -16.37 -16.20
N GLY A 534 3.53 -17.18 -17.26
CA GLY A 534 4.20 -16.84 -18.52
C GLY A 534 3.83 -15.46 -19.08
N ARG A 535 4.85 -14.69 -19.47
CA ARG A 535 4.70 -13.30 -19.96
C ARG A 535 4.52 -13.28 -21.47
N THR A 536 3.40 -12.78 -21.98
CA THR A 536 3.20 -12.61 -23.44
C THR A 536 3.44 -11.15 -23.88
N LEU A 537 4.03 -10.95 -25.05
CA LEU A 537 4.28 -9.62 -25.65
C LEU A 537 2.98 -8.79 -25.77
N LEU A 538 1.88 -9.47 -26.14
CA LEU A 538 0.54 -8.88 -26.23
C LEU A 538 0.07 -8.27 -24.90
N ARG A 539 0.31 -8.93 -23.76
CA ARG A 539 -0.05 -8.39 -22.44
C ARG A 539 0.79 -7.18 -22.05
N ARG A 540 2.07 -7.12 -22.45
CA ARG A 540 2.92 -5.93 -22.21
C ARG A 540 2.39 -4.71 -22.95
N ILE A 541 2.05 -4.88 -24.23
CA ILE A 541 1.49 -3.82 -25.07
C ILE A 541 0.16 -3.33 -24.51
N LEU A 542 -0.74 -4.24 -24.12
CA LEU A 542 -2.03 -3.89 -23.52
C LEU A 542 -1.90 -3.11 -22.21
N VAL A 543 -0.97 -3.48 -21.32
CA VAL A 543 -0.78 -2.77 -20.05
C VAL A 543 -0.17 -1.37 -20.24
N VAL A 544 0.80 -1.24 -21.15
CA VAL A 544 1.39 0.07 -21.50
C VAL A 544 0.35 0.97 -22.18
N ALA A 545 -0.44 0.42 -23.11
CA ALA A 545 -1.54 1.13 -23.74
C ALA A 545 -2.61 1.54 -22.71
N LEU A 546 -2.96 0.66 -21.76
CA LEU A 546 -3.87 1.00 -20.67
C LEU A 546 -3.32 2.13 -19.78
N LEU A 547 -2.02 2.13 -19.46
CA LEU A 547 -1.40 3.23 -18.72
C LEU A 547 -1.46 4.56 -19.48
N ILE A 548 -1.20 4.54 -20.78
CA ILE A 548 -1.28 5.73 -21.65
C ILE A 548 -2.73 6.21 -21.76
N VAL A 549 -3.69 5.30 -21.92
CA VAL A 549 -5.13 5.62 -22.00
C VAL A 549 -5.69 6.08 -20.67
N VAL A 550 -5.23 5.54 -19.53
CA VAL A 550 -5.67 6.01 -18.21
C VAL A 550 -5.04 7.35 -17.88
N LEU A 551 -3.75 7.54 -18.15
CA LEU A 551 -3.09 8.83 -17.90
C LEU A 551 -3.56 9.92 -18.87
N GLY A 552 -3.75 9.59 -20.15
CA GLY A 552 -4.28 10.53 -21.15
C GLY A 552 -5.81 10.71 -21.07
N GLY A 553 -6.57 9.65 -20.81
CA GLY A 553 -8.03 9.68 -20.73
C GLY A 553 -8.57 10.28 -19.42
N ALA A 554 -7.84 10.15 -18.31
CA ALA A 554 -8.19 10.86 -17.08
C ALA A 554 -8.02 12.39 -17.19
N THR A 555 -7.39 12.87 -18.27
CA THR A 555 -7.21 14.30 -18.56
C THR A 555 -8.25 14.85 -19.55
N VAL A 556 -9.13 13.99 -20.10
CA VAL A 556 -10.22 14.42 -20.97
C VAL A 556 -11.41 14.81 -20.09
N GLY A 557 -11.57 16.11 -19.87
CA GLY A 557 -12.70 16.68 -19.14
C GLY A 557 -14.04 16.43 -19.84
N PHE A 558 -15.13 16.60 -19.12
CA PHE A 558 -16.48 16.61 -19.68
C PHE A 558 -17.00 18.05 -19.77
N THR A 559 -17.90 18.30 -20.71
CA THR A 559 -18.59 19.59 -20.89
C THR A 559 -19.75 19.74 -19.92
#